data_AF-A0A1V5H483-F1
#
_entry.id   AF-A0A1V5H483-F1
#
_cell.length_a   1.000
_cell.length_b   1.000
_cell.length_c   1.000
_cell.angle_alpha   90.00
_cell.angle_beta   90.00
_cell.angle_gamma   90.00
#
_symmetry.space_group_name_H-M   'P 1'
#
loop_
_entity.id
_entity.type
_entity.pdbx_description
1 polymer ?
#
loop_
_entity_poly.entity_id
_entity_poly.type
_entity_poly.pdbx_seq_one_letter_code
_entity_poly.pdbx_strand_id
1 'polypeptide(L)'
;MSRPSWDEYFMMLAKLTASRSTCLSRPTGAVVVKDRQVIASGYNGSLPGEAHCMDDGQCFRRSLEWPEAMKYDMCRSAHAEANAIALAAKKGVSLEGASIYCTLEPCITCAKLIVMSGIVRVIYEHSYDSPIPERDRYWRSVLASGNISVEKLVLDNGTVQYAVGFLKADTSKRRL
;
A
#
# COMPACT_ATOMS: atom_id res chain seq x y z
N MET A 1 23.03 1.28 -16.46
CA MET A 1 21.98 1.22 -15.44
C MET A 1 21.69 2.64 -15.00
N SER A 2 20.46 3.11 -15.18
CA SER A 2 20.04 4.47 -14.84
C SER A 2 19.57 4.55 -13.38
N ARG A 3 19.70 5.74 -12.80
CA ARG A 3 19.08 6.08 -11.52
C ARG A 3 17.54 5.96 -11.65
N PRO A 4 16.85 5.29 -10.72
CA PRO A 4 15.39 5.22 -10.72
C PRO A 4 14.76 6.61 -10.66
N SER A 5 13.61 6.76 -11.31
CA SER A 5 12.72 7.90 -11.12
C SER A 5 12.18 7.97 -9.68
N TRP A 6 11.57 9.09 -9.33
CA TRP A 6 10.94 9.25 -8.02
C TRP A 6 9.80 8.26 -7.81
N ASP A 7 8.95 8.05 -8.81
CA ASP A 7 7.81 7.14 -8.68
C ASP A 7 8.28 5.68 -8.52
N GLU A 8 9.30 5.27 -9.26
CA GLU A 8 9.91 3.95 -9.09
C GLU A 8 10.53 3.80 -7.70
N TYR A 9 11.23 4.83 -7.21
CA TYR A 9 11.80 4.84 -5.86
C TYR A 9 10.72 4.68 -4.78
N PHE A 10 9.65 5.46 -4.84
CA PHE A 10 8.57 5.37 -3.84
C PHE A 10 7.77 4.08 -3.95
N MET A 11 7.58 3.54 -5.16
CA MET A 11 6.99 2.20 -5.32
C MET A 11 7.89 1.12 -4.73
N MET A 12 9.22 1.19 -4.91
CA MET A 12 10.16 0.27 -4.24
C MET A 12 10.11 0.37 -2.72
N LEU A 13 9.94 1.58 -2.16
CA LEU A 13 9.72 1.77 -0.73
C LEU A 13 8.39 1.17 -0.26
N ALA A 14 7.31 1.26 -1.05
CA ALA A 14 6.04 0.61 -0.75
C ALA A 14 6.20 -0.93 -0.74
N LYS A 15 6.94 -1.50 -1.70
CA LYS A 15 7.26 -2.94 -1.71
C LYS A 15 8.13 -3.35 -0.53
N LEU A 16 9.12 -2.55 -0.14
CA LEU A 16 9.91 -2.81 1.07
C LEU A 16 9.05 -2.71 2.33
N THR A 17 8.13 -1.75 2.39
CA THR A 17 7.17 -1.62 3.51
C THR A 17 6.30 -2.87 3.62
N ALA A 18 5.87 -3.45 2.49
CA ALA A 18 5.09 -4.69 2.46
C ALA A 18 5.82 -5.90 3.07
N SER A 19 7.15 -5.88 3.18
CA SER A 19 7.93 -6.96 3.82
C SER A 19 7.62 -7.14 5.30
N ARG A 20 6.98 -6.14 5.94
CA ARG A 20 6.51 -6.22 7.33
C ARG A 20 5.07 -6.73 7.47
N SER A 21 4.38 -6.99 6.36
CA SER A 21 3.01 -7.51 6.38
C SER A 21 2.92 -8.80 7.18
N THR A 22 1.81 -8.95 7.89
CA THR A 22 1.48 -10.18 8.62
C THR A 22 0.25 -10.89 8.06
N CYS A 23 -0.17 -10.53 6.86
CA CYS A 23 -1.29 -11.16 6.17
C CYS A 23 -0.79 -12.30 5.29
N LEU A 24 -1.32 -13.51 5.53
CA LEU A 24 -0.97 -14.70 4.74
C LEU A 24 -1.54 -14.68 3.31
N SER A 25 -2.54 -13.84 3.03
CA SER A 25 -3.15 -13.84 1.69
C SER A 25 -2.42 -12.95 0.70
N ARG A 26 -2.13 -11.70 1.07
CA ARG A 26 -1.50 -10.71 0.18
C ARG A 26 -0.69 -9.76 1.05
N PRO A 27 0.64 -9.81 1.02
CA PRO A 27 1.45 -8.80 1.68
C PRO A 27 1.34 -7.49 0.90
N THR A 28 0.86 -6.44 1.55
CA THR A 28 0.71 -5.13 0.93
C THR A 28 1.41 -4.04 1.74
N GLY A 29 1.89 -3.03 1.01
CA GLY A 29 2.54 -1.85 1.56
C GLY A 29 2.05 -0.59 0.87
N ALA A 30 2.05 0.50 1.63
CA ALA A 30 1.66 1.82 1.19
C ALA A 30 2.62 2.87 1.76
N VAL A 31 2.96 3.86 0.95
CA VAL A 31 3.81 4.99 1.34
C VAL A 31 3.14 6.28 0.86
N VAL A 32 2.97 7.24 1.77
CA VAL A 32 2.45 8.56 1.48
C VAL A 32 3.60 9.54 1.38
N VAL A 33 3.61 10.30 0.29
CA VAL A 33 4.70 11.19 -0.11
C VAL A 33 4.16 12.59 -0.34
N LYS A 34 4.88 13.58 0.19
CA LYS A 34 4.65 15.01 -0.08
C LYS A 34 5.99 15.70 -0.24
N ASP A 35 6.12 16.56 -1.24
CA ASP A 35 7.38 17.28 -1.53
C ASP A 35 8.61 16.35 -1.66
N ARG A 36 8.40 15.16 -2.25
CA ARG A 36 9.39 14.07 -2.39
C ARG A 36 9.93 13.52 -1.07
N GLN A 37 9.20 13.73 0.03
CA GLN A 37 9.50 13.16 1.33
C GLN A 37 8.44 12.14 1.72
N VAL A 38 8.87 11.01 2.27
CA VAL A 38 7.96 10.04 2.88
C VAL A 38 7.47 10.61 4.20
N ILE A 39 6.16 10.85 4.30
CA ILE A 39 5.54 11.44 5.49
C ILE A 39 4.77 10.41 6.32
N ALA A 40 4.32 9.32 5.69
CA ALA A 40 3.74 8.18 6.37
C ALA A 40 3.93 6.90 5.55
N SER A 41 3.87 5.75 6.21
CA SER A 41 3.86 4.44 5.57
C SER A 41 3.02 3.47 6.38
N GLY A 42 2.58 2.40 5.73
CA GLY A 42 1.79 1.36 6.34
C GLY A 42 1.90 0.05 5.57
N TYR A 43 1.75 -1.06 6.28
CA TYR A 43 1.58 -2.39 5.71
C TYR A 43 0.34 -3.01 6.30
N ASN A 44 -0.22 -4.03 5.65
CA ASN A 44 -1.40 -4.70 6.19
C ASN A 44 -1.05 -5.69 7.32
N GLY A 45 -1.81 -5.62 8.42
CA GLY A 45 -1.58 -6.43 9.61
C GLY A 45 -2.64 -6.18 10.68
N SER A 46 -2.67 -7.05 11.69
CA SER A 46 -3.58 -6.92 12.84
C SER A 46 -3.33 -5.63 13.62
N LEU A 47 -4.29 -5.25 14.46
CA LEU A 47 -4.15 -4.09 15.34
C LEU A 47 -2.95 -4.26 16.30
N PRO A 48 -2.33 -3.15 16.75
CA PRO A 48 -1.22 -3.23 17.70
C PRO A 48 -1.62 -4.00 18.97
N GLY A 49 -0.86 -5.04 19.30
CA GLY A 49 -1.09 -5.89 20.48
C GLY A 49 -1.96 -7.13 20.22
N GLU A 50 -2.56 -7.26 19.04
CA GLU A 50 -3.38 -8.42 18.66
C GLU A 50 -2.59 -9.50 17.94
N ALA A 51 -3.08 -10.74 17.99
CA ALA A 51 -2.49 -11.87 17.25
C ALA A 51 -2.54 -11.65 15.73
N HIS A 52 -1.44 -11.95 15.06
CA HIS A 52 -1.33 -11.89 13.61
C HIS A 52 -1.73 -13.21 12.95
N CYS A 53 -2.21 -13.16 11.70
CA CYS A 53 -2.50 -14.38 10.93
C CYS A 53 -1.25 -15.27 10.78
N MET A 54 -0.05 -14.68 10.73
CA MET A 54 1.20 -15.45 10.69
C MET A 54 1.50 -16.17 12.02
N ASP A 55 1.12 -15.60 13.15
CA ASP A 55 1.31 -16.23 14.47
C ASP A 55 0.43 -17.49 14.59
N ASP A 56 -0.80 -17.39 14.08
CA ASP A 56 -1.77 -18.49 14.07
C ASP A 56 -1.50 -19.51 12.94
N GLY A 57 -0.58 -19.22 12.01
CA GLY A 57 -0.32 -20.04 10.81
C GLY A 57 -1.50 -20.11 9.83
N GLN A 58 -2.59 -19.37 10.07
CA GLN A 58 -3.81 -19.39 9.26
C GLN A 58 -4.48 -18.01 9.16
N CYS A 59 -5.21 -17.79 8.07
CA CYS A 59 -6.02 -16.57 7.92
C CYS A 59 -7.29 -16.68 8.76
N PHE A 60 -7.42 -15.87 9.81
CA PHE A 60 -8.56 -15.90 10.73
C PHE A 60 -9.93 -15.87 10.04
N ARG A 61 -10.12 -14.96 9.08
CA ARG A 61 -11.39 -14.88 8.34
C ARG A 61 -11.72 -16.19 7.63
N ARG A 62 -10.72 -16.83 7.00
CA ARG A 62 -10.89 -18.07 6.25
C ARG A 62 -11.07 -19.27 7.17
N SER A 63 -10.47 -19.28 8.36
CA SER A 63 -10.72 -20.33 9.35
C SER A 63 -12.14 -20.32 9.90
N LEU A 64 -12.86 -19.21 9.73
CA LEU A 64 -14.29 -19.09 10.03
C LEU A 64 -15.18 -19.36 8.82
N GLU A 65 -14.61 -19.73 7.66
CA GLU A 65 -15.33 -19.90 6.39
C GLU A 65 -16.18 -18.68 6.00
N TRP A 66 -15.75 -17.49 6.42
CA TRP A 66 -16.55 -16.28 6.27
C TRP A 66 -16.68 -15.87 4.79
N PRO A 67 -17.88 -15.46 4.32
CA PRO A 67 -18.12 -15.14 2.92
C PRO A 67 -17.15 -14.10 2.35
N GLU A 68 -16.58 -14.38 1.17
CA GLU A 68 -15.61 -13.48 0.52
C GLU A 68 -16.25 -12.11 0.17
N ALA A 69 -17.55 -12.07 -0.14
CA ALA A 69 -18.28 -10.84 -0.41
C ALA A 69 -18.31 -9.87 0.79
N MET A 70 -18.27 -10.41 2.01
CA MET A 70 -18.29 -9.68 3.30
C MET A 70 -16.95 -9.77 4.03
N LYS A 71 -15.85 -9.97 3.29
CA LYS A 71 -14.54 -10.28 3.89
C LYS A 71 -14.01 -9.21 4.84
N TYR A 72 -14.38 -7.95 4.65
CA TYR A 72 -13.87 -6.85 5.46
C TYR A 72 -14.44 -6.87 6.89
N ASP A 73 -15.62 -7.43 7.08
CA ASP A 73 -16.32 -7.43 8.37
C ASP A 73 -15.59 -8.28 9.42
N MET A 74 -14.89 -9.32 8.98
CA MET A 74 -14.19 -10.28 9.84
C MET A 74 -12.68 -10.36 9.59
N CYS A 75 -12.12 -9.46 8.77
CA CYS A 75 -10.67 -9.38 8.56
C CYS A 75 -10.03 -8.70 9.77
N ARG A 76 -9.14 -9.40 10.50
CA ARG A 76 -8.36 -8.77 11.59
C ARG A 76 -7.37 -7.73 11.08
N SER A 77 -6.92 -7.86 9.83
CA SER A 77 -5.89 -6.98 9.28
C SER A 77 -6.47 -5.66 8.79
N ALA A 78 -5.98 -4.57 9.36
CA ALA A 78 -6.09 -3.26 8.72
C ALA A 78 -5.25 -3.24 7.44
N HIS A 79 -5.71 -2.51 6.44
CA HIS A 79 -5.04 -2.38 5.15
C HIS A 79 -3.83 -1.43 5.23
N ALA A 80 -2.90 -1.56 4.28
CA ALA A 80 -1.68 -0.78 4.24
C ALA A 80 -1.96 0.73 4.13
N GLU A 81 -2.90 1.11 3.27
CA GLU A 81 -3.33 2.48 3.01
C GLU A 81 -3.97 3.08 4.27
N ALA A 82 -4.88 2.34 4.91
CA ALA A 82 -5.53 2.74 6.14
C ALA A 82 -4.51 2.94 7.28
N ASN A 83 -3.52 2.05 7.41
CA ASN A 83 -2.45 2.18 8.39
C ASN A 83 -1.55 3.39 8.12
N ALA A 84 -1.24 3.68 6.85
CA ALA A 84 -0.46 4.87 6.50
C ALA A 84 -1.21 6.16 6.84
N ILE A 85 -2.51 6.24 6.51
CA ILE A 85 -3.36 7.39 6.83
C ILE A 85 -3.53 7.55 8.36
N ALA A 86 -3.77 6.44 9.07
CA ALA A 86 -3.88 6.45 10.53
C ALA A 86 -2.58 6.91 11.21
N LEU A 87 -1.41 6.52 10.67
CA LEU A 87 -0.12 6.99 11.18
C LEU A 87 0.04 8.50 11.01
N ALA A 88 -0.34 9.05 9.85
CA ALA A 88 -0.30 10.49 9.61
C ALA A 88 -1.22 11.24 10.59
N ALA A 89 -2.46 10.75 10.76
CA ALA A 89 -3.42 11.31 11.71
C ALA A 89 -2.88 11.26 13.15
N LYS A 90 -2.35 10.11 13.59
CA LYS A 90 -1.73 9.94 14.92
C LYS A 90 -0.58 10.94 15.17
N LYS A 91 0.17 11.30 14.13
CA LYS A 91 1.29 12.24 14.20
C LYS A 91 0.92 13.70 13.96
N GLY A 92 -0.35 14.01 13.64
CA GLY A 92 -0.77 15.36 13.27
C GLY A 92 -0.18 15.84 11.94
N VAL A 93 0.11 14.94 11.01
CA VAL A 93 0.69 15.26 9.70
C VAL A 93 -0.43 15.38 8.66
N SER A 94 -0.52 16.53 8.00
CA SER A 94 -1.49 16.75 6.92
C SER A 94 -1.13 15.95 5.67
N LEU A 95 -2.14 15.29 5.08
CA LEU A 95 -2.03 14.56 3.82
C LEU A 95 -2.56 15.36 2.62
N GLU A 96 -2.99 16.60 2.84
CA GLU A 96 -3.51 17.48 1.79
C GLU A 96 -2.48 17.67 0.67
N GLY A 97 -2.86 17.41 -0.58
CA GLY A 97 -2.01 17.50 -1.76
C GLY A 97 -0.94 16.40 -1.87
N ALA A 98 -0.97 15.38 -1.01
CA ALA A 98 0.01 14.29 -1.05
C ALA A 98 -0.28 13.27 -2.18
N SER A 99 0.71 12.42 -2.44
CA SER A 99 0.60 11.22 -3.28
C SER A 99 0.70 9.96 -2.42
N ILE A 100 0.00 8.89 -2.77
CA ILE A 100 0.13 7.58 -2.14
C ILE A 100 0.57 6.52 -3.15
N TYR A 101 1.57 5.72 -2.78
CA TYR A 101 2.09 4.60 -3.56
C TYR A 101 1.69 3.31 -2.86
N CYS A 102 0.99 2.42 -3.56
CA CYS A 102 0.45 1.18 -3.02
C CYS A 102 0.94 -0.02 -3.84
N THR A 103 1.30 -1.13 -3.20
CA THR A 103 1.65 -2.37 -3.93
C THR A 103 0.42 -3.03 -4.58
N LEU A 104 -0.77 -2.70 -4.10
CA LEU A 104 -2.06 -3.19 -4.61
C LEU A 104 -3.02 -2.01 -4.75
N GLU A 105 -3.84 -2.02 -5.81
CA GLU A 105 -4.89 -1.03 -6.04
C GLU A 105 -5.80 -0.91 -4.79
N PRO A 106 -6.07 0.31 -4.31
CA PRO A 106 -6.86 0.50 -3.09
C PRO A 106 -8.27 -0.07 -3.20
N CYS A 107 -8.71 -0.78 -2.17
CA CYS A 107 -10.10 -1.23 -2.10
C CYS A 107 -11.05 -0.04 -1.84
N ILE A 108 -12.37 -0.26 -1.99
CA ILE A 108 -13.42 0.71 -1.66
C ILE A 108 -13.19 1.48 -0.35
N THR A 109 -12.88 0.78 0.75
CA THR A 109 -12.72 1.41 2.06
C THR A 109 -11.50 2.33 2.07
N CYS A 110 -10.40 1.88 1.48
CA CYS A 110 -9.17 2.68 1.40
C CYS A 110 -9.31 3.84 0.42
N ALA A 111 -10.00 3.65 -0.72
CA ALA A 111 -10.30 4.70 -1.68
C ALA A 111 -11.06 5.88 -1.03
N LYS A 112 -12.07 5.59 -0.20
CA LYS A 112 -12.78 6.61 0.58
C LYS A 112 -11.84 7.38 1.50
N LEU A 113 -11.00 6.68 2.27
CA LEU A 113 -10.05 7.30 3.20
C LEU A 113 -9.04 8.18 2.46
N ILE A 114 -8.52 7.71 1.31
CA ILE A 114 -7.59 8.45 0.45
C ILE A 114 -8.23 9.78 0.03
N VAL A 115 -9.44 9.74 -0.55
CA VAL A 115 -10.18 10.93 -0.98
C VAL A 115 -10.42 11.89 0.20
N MET A 116 -10.92 11.37 1.31
CA MET A 116 -11.25 12.18 2.50
C MET A 116 -10.03 12.79 3.17
N SER A 117 -8.84 12.22 2.97
CA SER A 117 -7.59 12.72 3.56
C SER A 117 -6.91 13.84 2.77
N GLY A 118 -7.45 14.20 1.59
CA GLY A 118 -6.88 15.25 0.73
C GLY A 118 -5.73 14.77 -0.16
N ILE A 119 -5.52 13.45 -0.29
CA ILE A 119 -4.55 12.88 -1.23
C ILE A 119 -5.07 13.08 -2.66
N VAL A 120 -4.21 13.57 -3.56
CA VAL A 120 -4.55 13.95 -4.93
C VAL A 120 -3.93 13.05 -6.00
N ARG A 121 -3.14 12.06 -5.59
CA ARG A 121 -2.52 11.11 -6.53
C ARG A 121 -2.37 9.73 -5.90
N VAL A 122 -2.80 8.71 -6.63
CA VAL A 122 -2.71 7.29 -6.27
C VAL A 122 -1.90 6.57 -7.34
N ILE A 123 -0.80 5.94 -6.93
CA ILE A 123 0.04 5.13 -7.79
C ILE A 123 0.01 3.70 -7.26
N TYR A 124 -0.31 2.72 -8.09
CA TYR A 124 -0.35 1.32 -7.66
C TYR A 124 0.31 0.34 -8.61
N GLU A 125 0.82 -0.78 -8.10
CA GLU A 125 1.51 -1.78 -8.93
C GLU A 125 0.54 -2.83 -9.49
N HIS A 126 -0.20 -3.51 -8.64
CA HIS A 126 -1.10 -4.58 -9.04
C HIS A 126 -2.57 -4.15 -8.94
N SER A 127 -3.35 -4.51 -9.96
CA SER A 127 -4.81 -4.30 -9.94
C SER A 127 -5.48 -5.20 -8.89
N TYR A 128 -6.57 -4.72 -8.32
CA TYR A 128 -7.37 -5.44 -7.33
C TYR A 128 -8.79 -5.62 -7.87
N ASP A 129 -9.25 -6.88 -7.93
CA ASP A 129 -10.64 -7.18 -8.23
C ASP A 129 -11.27 -7.90 -7.05
N SER A 130 -12.50 -7.50 -6.75
CA SER A 130 -13.33 -8.09 -5.73
C SER A 130 -14.40 -9.01 -6.35
N PRO A 131 -15.10 -9.81 -5.54
CA PRO A 131 -16.23 -10.61 -6.04
C PRO A 131 -17.42 -9.78 -6.55
N ILE A 132 -17.39 -8.44 -6.45
CA ILE A 132 -18.49 -7.54 -6.82
C ILE A 132 -17.97 -6.52 -7.85
N PRO A 133 -17.94 -6.87 -9.15
CA PRO A 133 -17.35 -6.03 -10.19
C PRO A 133 -18.00 -4.65 -10.34
N GLU A 134 -19.31 -4.55 -10.09
CA GLU A 134 -20.08 -3.31 -10.14
C GLU A 134 -19.55 -2.30 -9.13
N ARG A 135 -19.20 -2.78 -7.92
CA ARG A 135 -18.60 -1.97 -6.87
C ARG A 135 -17.24 -1.46 -7.30
N ASP A 136 -16.40 -2.32 -7.87
CA ASP A 136 -15.04 -1.95 -8.27
C ASP A 136 -15.07 -0.94 -9.43
N ARG A 137 -15.96 -1.11 -10.42
CA ARG A 137 -16.19 -0.13 -11.50
C ARG A 137 -16.60 1.23 -10.95
N TYR A 138 -17.54 1.26 -10.01
CA TYR A 138 -18.00 2.51 -9.40
C TYR A 138 -16.88 3.22 -8.63
N TRP A 139 -16.10 2.52 -7.83
CA TRP A 139 -15.03 3.18 -7.05
C TRP A 139 -13.85 3.62 -7.89
N ARG A 140 -13.53 2.89 -8.96
CA ARG A 140 -12.57 3.38 -9.97
C ARG A 140 -13.06 4.66 -10.63
N SER A 141 -14.35 4.77 -10.96
CA SER A 141 -14.89 6.01 -11.53
C SER A 141 -14.91 7.17 -10.52
N VAL A 142 -15.17 6.91 -9.24
CA VAL A 142 -15.06 7.93 -8.17
C VAL A 142 -13.63 8.43 -8.03
N LEU A 143 -12.64 7.53 -7.98
CA LEU A 143 -11.23 7.93 -7.91
C LEU A 143 -10.79 8.71 -9.16
N ALA A 144 -11.32 8.38 -10.34
CA ALA A 144 -10.99 9.07 -11.59
C ALA A 144 -11.77 10.39 -11.81
N SER A 145 -12.93 10.57 -11.18
CA SER A 145 -13.78 11.76 -11.35
C SER A 145 -13.56 12.84 -10.29
N GLY A 146 -12.99 12.47 -9.14
CA GLY A 146 -12.41 13.44 -8.22
C GLY A 146 -11.10 14.01 -8.81
N ASN A 147 -10.63 15.15 -8.30
CA ASN A 147 -9.32 15.73 -8.66
C ASN A 147 -8.13 14.87 -8.19
N ILE A 148 -8.20 13.55 -8.36
CA ILE A 148 -7.22 12.55 -7.97
C ILE A 148 -6.70 11.87 -9.24
N SER A 149 -5.40 11.96 -9.50
CA SER A 149 -4.77 11.17 -10.56
C SER A 149 -4.59 9.73 -10.08
N VAL A 150 -4.92 8.76 -10.93
CA VAL A 150 -4.79 7.33 -10.63
C VAL A 150 -3.94 6.67 -11.71
N GLU A 151 -2.80 6.13 -11.32
CA GLU A 151 -1.80 5.61 -12.25
C GLU A 151 -1.34 4.21 -11.82
N LYS A 152 -1.23 3.32 -12.80
CA LYS A 152 -0.60 2.01 -12.59
C LYS A 152 0.88 2.09 -12.94
N LEU A 153 1.75 1.68 -12.02
CA LEU A 153 3.20 1.63 -12.20
C LEU A 153 3.72 0.25 -11.82
N VAL A 154 4.16 -0.51 -12.83
CA VAL A 154 4.86 -1.78 -12.63
C VAL A 154 6.35 -1.54 -12.81
N LEU A 155 7.15 -1.92 -11.81
CA LEU A 155 8.60 -1.81 -11.88
C LEU A 155 9.15 -2.81 -12.90
N ASP A 156 10.00 -2.34 -13.80
CA ASP A 156 10.72 -3.23 -14.71
C ASP A 156 11.80 -4.03 -13.95
N ASN A 157 12.19 -5.18 -14.51
CA ASN A 157 13.17 -6.05 -13.87
C ASN A 157 14.53 -5.37 -13.69
N GLY A 158 14.94 -4.47 -14.59
CA GLY A 158 16.20 -3.73 -14.47
C GLY A 158 16.22 -2.81 -13.26
N THR A 159 15.15 -2.06 -13.05
CA THR A 159 14.97 -1.21 -11.85
C THR A 159 14.96 -2.02 -10.56
N VAL A 160 14.29 -3.17 -10.55
CA VAL A 160 14.29 -4.07 -9.39
C VAL A 160 15.69 -4.61 -9.10
N GLN A 161 16.41 -5.11 -10.12
CA GLN A 161 17.78 -5.62 -9.94
C GLN A 161 18.73 -4.53 -9.47
N TYR A 162 18.57 -3.31 -9.98
CA TYR A 162 19.33 -2.14 -9.51
C TYR A 162 19.17 -1.95 -8.00
N ALA A 163 17.93 -1.92 -7.50
CA ALA A 163 17.67 -1.74 -6.07
C ALA A 163 18.12 -2.92 -5.20
N VAL A 164 17.91 -4.16 -5.66
CA VAL A 164 18.41 -5.36 -4.97
C VAL A 164 19.93 -5.33 -4.82
N GLY A 165 20.65 -4.77 -5.80
CA GLY A 165 22.09 -4.55 -5.70
C GLY A 165 22.49 -3.72 -4.46
N PHE A 166 21.70 -2.70 -4.11
CA PHE A 166 21.95 -1.89 -2.89
C PHE A 166 21.52 -2.58 -1.60
N LEU A 167 20.51 -3.46 -1.64
CA LEU A 167 20.11 -4.24 -0.47
C LEU A 167 21.11 -5.34 -0.12
N LYS A 168 21.82 -5.87 -1.12
CA LYS A 168 22.83 -6.93 -0.95
C LYS A 168 24.22 -6.39 -0.62
N ALA A 169 24.58 -5.23 -1.15
CA ALA A 169 25.91 -4.67 -0.99
C ALA A 169 26.00 -3.66 0.17
N ASP A 170 27.20 -3.48 0.71
CA ASP A 170 27.46 -2.38 1.63
C ASP A 170 27.28 -1.04 0.92
N THR A 171 26.27 -0.29 1.31
CA THR A 171 25.97 1.03 0.71
C THR A 171 26.96 2.11 1.18
N SER A 172 27.61 1.90 2.33
CA SER A 172 28.49 2.88 2.98
C SER A 172 29.98 2.59 2.83
N LYS A 173 30.38 1.41 2.32
CA LYS A 173 31.79 1.17 1.99
C LYS A 173 32.20 2.11 0.88
N ARG A 174 33.33 2.80 1.06
CA ARG A 174 33.86 3.73 0.07
C ARG A 174 34.07 2.96 -1.24
N ARG A 175 33.42 3.42 -2.31
CA ARG A 175 33.47 2.79 -3.64
C ARG A 175 34.63 3.30 -4.51
N LEU A 176 35.36 4.29 -3.98
CA LEU A 176 36.50 4.98 -4.58
C LEU A 176 37.65 5.03 -3.57
#